data_AF-A0A6A2ZVN3-F1
#
_entry.id   AF-A0A6A2ZVN3-F1
#
_cell.length_a   1.000
_cell.length_b   1.000
_cell.length_c   1.000
_cell.angle_alpha   90.00
_cell.angle_beta   90.00
_cell.angle_gamma   90.00
#
_symmetry.space_group_name_H-M   'P 1'
#
loop_
_entity.id
_entity.type
_entity.pdbx_description
1 polymer ?
#
loop_
_entity_poly.entity_id
_entity_poly.type
_entity_poly.pdbx_seq_one_letter_code
_entity_poly.pdbx_strand_id
1 'polypeptide(L)'
;MDGNGTLFGTLSGNTREVLHKFTVDLPKKHGRGGQSDLRFARLRMEKRHNHVRKTAELATQFFIKSATSQPNVSGLLLAGSADFKTELSQSDMFDPRLQAKILNVVDVSYGGENGFNHAIELSAEILSNVKFIQEKRLIGKYFEEISQDTGKYVFGVDDTLKALEMSAVEILIEQEADQSNFRDPETSAELEVQEKMPLLEWFANEYKRFGCSLEFVTNKSQEGSQFCRGFGGIGGILRYQLDMRTYDELSDGEVYEDSD
;
A
#
# COMPACT_ATOMS: atom_id res chain seq x y z
N MET A 1 10.10 6.56 20.52
CA MET A 1 11.34 6.69 21.31
C MET A 1 11.14 7.72 22.39
N ASP A 2 11.52 7.38 23.62
CA ASP A 2 11.48 8.27 24.77
C ASP A 2 12.81 8.17 25.54
N GLY A 3 13.11 9.15 26.38
CA GLY A 3 14.32 9.17 27.21
C GLY A 3 14.38 8.04 28.25
N ASN A 4 13.27 7.36 28.53
CA ASN A 4 13.21 6.23 29.45
C ASN A 4 13.23 4.86 28.73
N GLY A 5 13.03 4.84 27.41
CA GLY A 5 12.94 3.60 26.66
C GLY A 5 12.25 3.72 25.32
N THR A 6 12.15 2.58 24.64
CA THR A 6 11.60 2.46 23.29
C THR A 6 10.67 1.27 23.19
N LEU A 7 9.62 1.46 22.41
CA LEU A 7 8.61 0.45 22.13
C LEU A 7 8.53 0.29 20.61
N PHE A 8 8.51 -0.97 20.17
CA PHE A 8 8.23 -1.37 18.80
C PHE A 8 6.87 -2.05 18.78
N GLY A 9 6.05 -1.65 17.81
CA GLY A 9 4.73 -2.22 17.61
C GLY A 9 4.32 -2.14 16.15
N THR A 10 3.34 -2.94 15.81
CA THR A 10 2.70 -2.98 14.50
C THR A 10 1.23 -2.60 14.66
N LEU A 11 0.71 -1.91 13.65
CA LEU A 11 -0.71 -1.59 13.53
C LEU A 11 -1.18 -2.17 12.21
N SER A 12 -2.13 -3.10 12.26
CA SER A 12 -2.75 -3.70 11.09
C SER A 12 -4.26 -3.46 11.12
N GLY A 13 -4.72 -2.48 10.36
CA GLY A 13 -6.12 -2.06 10.41
C GLY A 13 -6.49 -1.58 11.82
N ASN A 14 -7.33 -2.35 12.52
CA ASN A 14 -7.78 -2.05 13.87
C ASN A 14 -7.05 -2.88 14.96
N THR A 15 -6.15 -3.79 14.58
CA THR A 15 -5.38 -4.58 15.54
C THR A 15 -4.03 -3.92 15.80
N ARG A 16 -3.73 -3.72 17.09
CA ARG A 16 -2.43 -3.21 17.55
C ARG A 16 -1.67 -4.33 18.25
N GLU A 17 -0.40 -4.48 17.93
CA GLU A 17 0.48 -5.47 18.54
C GLU A 17 1.78 -4.80 19.00
N VAL A 18 2.19 -5.08 20.24
CA VAL A 18 3.46 -4.61 20.78
C VAL A 18 4.47 -5.75 20.65
N LEU A 19 5.46 -5.58 19.78
CA LEU A 19 6.45 -6.60 19.47
C LEU A 19 7.51 -6.69 20.57
N HIS A 20 8.09 -5.54 20.93
CA HIS A 20 9.16 -5.49 21.90
C HIS A 20 9.24 -4.12 22.57
N LYS A 21 9.60 -4.13 23.85
CA LYS A 21 9.89 -2.92 24.62
C LYS A 21 11.17 -3.11 25.41
N PHE A 22 11.98 -2.07 25.46
CA PHE A 22 13.14 -2.04 26.35
C PHE A 22 13.29 -0.65 26.97
N THR A 23 13.78 -0.63 28.20
CA THR A 23 14.06 0.59 28.95
C THR A 23 15.53 0.95 28.84
N VAL A 24 15.81 2.25 28.92
CA VAL A 24 17.17 2.77 28.96
C VAL A 24 17.25 3.81 30.07
N ASP A 25 18.29 3.71 30.89
CA ASP A 25 18.61 4.72 31.87
C ASP A 25 19.60 5.73 31.28
N LEU A 26 19.11 6.92 30.96
CA LEU A 26 19.89 8.00 30.38
C LEU A 26 20.37 8.98 31.46
N PRO A 27 21.67 9.37 31.48
CA PRO A 27 22.17 10.32 32.46
C PRO A 27 21.48 11.68 32.31
N LYS A 28 20.82 12.14 33.37
CA LYS A 28 20.15 13.46 33.36
C LYS A 28 21.15 14.60 33.19
N LYS A 29 20.65 15.76 32.76
CA LYS A 29 21.45 16.99 32.70
C LYS A 29 21.76 17.44 34.14
N HIS A 30 23.04 17.56 34.47
CA HIS A 30 23.44 18.17 35.73
C HIS A 30 23.21 19.69 35.64
N GLY A 31 22.52 20.26 36.63
CA GLY A 31 22.22 21.68 36.69
C GLY A 31 23.23 22.52 37.47
N ARG A 32 24.17 21.88 38.19
CA ARG A 32 25.24 22.56 38.93
C ARG A 32 26.53 22.39 38.16
N GLY A 33 27.12 23.52 37.76
CA GLY A 33 28.34 23.53 36.97
C GLY A 33 29.59 23.16 37.77
N GLY A 34 30.65 22.74 37.07
CA GLY A 34 31.92 22.32 37.63
C GLY A 34 32.94 21.86 36.58
N GLN A 35 34.18 21.61 36.99
CA GLN A 35 35.26 21.18 36.09
C GLN A 35 34.97 19.86 35.35
N SER A 36 34.05 19.05 35.88
CA SER A 36 33.63 17.76 35.32
C SER A 36 32.42 17.85 34.38
N ASP A 37 31.84 19.03 34.13
CA ASP A 37 30.64 19.22 33.31
C ASP A 37 30.80 18.65 31.89
N LEU A 38 31.93 18.95 31.24
CA LEU A 38 32.21 18.52 29.87
C LEU A 38 32.26 16.98 29.78
N ARG A 39 32.83 16.33 30.81
CA ARG A 39 32.89 14.87 30.90
C ARG A 39 31.48 14.27 31.00
N PHE A 40 30.64 14.81 31.87
CA PHE A 40 29.25 14.34 32.01
C PHE A 40 28.40 14.63 30.76
N ALA A 41 28.67 15.75 30.07
CA ALA A 41 28.06 16.04 28.79
C ALA A 41 28.44 15.01 27.73
N ARG A 42 29.72 14.66 27.62
CA ARG A 42 30.19 13.63 26.68
C ARG A 42 29.58 12.26 27.00
N LEU A 43 29.60 11.83 28.26
CA LEU A 43 29.01 10.56 28.69
C LEU A 43 27.50 10.47 28.35
N ARG A 44 26.79 11.60 28.46
CA ARG A 44 25.38 11.69 28.10
C ARG A 44 25.17 11.57 26.59
N MET A 45 25.96 12.28 25.78
CA MET A 45 25.90 12.15 24.31
C MET A 45 26.19 10.72 23.87
N GLU A 46 27.20 10.09 24.46
CA GLU A 46 27.60 8.72 24.15
C GLU A 46 26.49 7.72 24.50
N LYS A 47 25.88 7.84 25.68
CA LYS A 47 24.73 7.00 26.06
C LYS A 47 23.51 7.22 25.18
N ARG A 48 23.23 8.47 24.74
CA ARG A 48 22.17 8.76 23.77
C ARG A 48 22.45 8.12 22.41
N HIS A 49 23.67 8.26 21.90
CA HIS A 49 24.07 7.64 20.64
C HIS A 49 23.96 6.10 20.71
N ASN A 50 24.37 5.48 21.82
CA ASN A 50 24.20 4.04 22.03
C ASN A 50 22.72 3.62 22.10
N HIS A 51 21.86 4.46 22.66
CA HIS A 51 20.42 4.20 22.66
C HIS A 51 19.83 4.22 21.24
N VAL A 52 20.19 5.24 20.44
CA VAL A 52 19.76 5.35 19.04
C VAL A 52 20.26 4.16 18.23
N ARG A 53 21.54 3.78 18.39
CA ARG A 53 22.13 2.60 17.73
C ARG A 53 21.38 1.31 18.07
N LYS A 54 21.18 1.02 19.35
CA LYS A 54 20.44 -0.18 19.79
C LYS A 54 19.01 -0.19 19.24
N THR A 55 18.38 0.98 19.15
CA THR A 55 17.02 1.09 18.58
C THR A 55 17.02 0.82 17.08
N ALA A 56 17.99 1.36 16.34
CA ALA A 56 18.14 1.11 14.91
C ALA A 56 18.39 -0.38 14.61
N GLU A 57 19.28 -1.02 15.36
CA GLU A 57 19.58 -2.45 15.22
C GLU A 57 18.39 -3.35 15.54
N LEU A 58 17.60 -3.03 16.57
CA LEU A 58 16.39 -3.79 16.88
C LEU A 58 15.29 -3.53 15.84
N ALA A 59 15.19 -2.33 15.30
CA ALA A 59 14.25 -2.02 14.24
C ALA A 59 14.52 -2.86 12.98
N THR A 60 15.78 -3.04 12.59
CA THR A 60 16.12 -3.90 11.44
C THR A 60 15.77 -5.36 11.71
N GLN A 61 16.03 -5.87 12.92
CA GLN A 61 15.70 -7.25 13.29
C GLN A 61 14.19 -7.54 13.24
N PHE A 62 13.34 -6.61 13.66
CA PHE A 62 11.89 -6.82 13.70
C PHE A 62 11.18 -6.48 12.39
N PHE A 63 11.60 -5.42 11.69
CA PHE A 63 10.91 -4.93 10.50
C PHE A 63 11.46 -5.48 9.18
N ILE A 64 12.65 -6.09 9.17
CA ILE A 64 13.22 -6.73 7.98
C ILE A 64 13.16 -8.24 8.14
N LYS A 65 12.58 -8.92 7.15
CA LYS A 65 12.62 -10.39 7.10
C LYS A 65 14.01 -10.86 6.70
N SER A 66 14.65 -11.68 7.53
CA SER A 66 15.98 -12.23 7.27
C SER A 66 16.06 -13.02 5.94
N ALA A 67 14.99 -13.73 5.57
CA ALA A 67 14.96 -14.57 4.37
C ALA A 67 14.88 -13.80 3.04
N THR A 68 14.14 -12.70 3.00
CA THR A 68 13.87 -11.95 1.75
C THR A 68 14.61 -10.61 1.71
N SER A 69 15.23 -10.20 2.83
CA SER A 69 15.89 -8.91 2.99
C SER A 69 14.97 -7.71 2.72
N GLN A 70 13.65 -7.93 2.68
CA GLN A 70 12.65 -6.91 2.40
C GLN A 70 11.93 -6.49 3.69
N PRO A 71 11.50 -5.21 3.79
CA PRO A 71 10.71 -4.75 4.91
C PRO A 71 9.34 -5.45 4.92
N ASN A 72 8.91 -5.91 6.08
CA ASN A 72 7.60 -6.55 6.26
C ASN A 72 6.45 -5.53 6.35
N VAL A 73 6.78 -4.24 6.50
CA VAL A 73 5.80 -3.17 6.74
C VAL A 73 5.60 -2.32 5.48
N SER A 74 4.36 -1.89 5.25
CA SER A 74 4.01 -0.99 4.15
C SER A 74 4.55 0.44 4.37
N GLY A 75 4.63 0.86 5.63
CA GLY A 75 5.24 2.10 6.06
C GLY A 75 5.60 2.10 7.54
N LEU A 76 6.45 3.05 7.93
CA LEU A 76 6.99 3.19 9.28
C LEU A 76 6.66 4.59 9.82
N LEU A 77 6.26 4.64 11.10
CA LEU A 77 6.01 5.90 11.82
C LEU A 77 7.04 6.03 12.94
N LEU A 78 7.70 7.18 13.01
CA LEU A 78 8.64 7.49 14.09
C LEU A 78 7.96 8.39 15.12
N ALA A 79 7.46 7.80 16.20
CA ALA A 79 6.87 8.56 17.29
C ALA A 79 7.88 8.76 18.42
N GLY A 80 7.95 9.95 19.00
CA GLY A 80 8.77 10.18 20.20
C GLY A 80 8.60 11.57 20.78
N SER A 81 9.16 11.75 21.98
CA SER A 81 9.32 13.06 22.59
C SER A 81 10.69 13.63 22.24
N ALA A 82 10.73 14.92 21.92
CA ALA A 82 11.93 15.67 21.56
C ALA A 82 12.68 15.12 20.31
N ASP A 83 13.95 15.50 20.19
CA ASP A 83 14.76 15.30 18.98
C ASP A 83 15.30 13.88 18.78
N PHE A 84 14.99 12.91 19.66
CA PHE A 84 15.52 11.54 19.51
C PHE A 84 15.08 10.87 18.20
N LYS A 85 13.86 11.16 17.77
CA LYS A 85 13.29 10.63 16.52
C LYS A 85 13.88 11.29 15.27
N THR A 86 14.24 12.58 15.36
CA THR A 86 14.88 13.30 14.25
C THR A 86 16.33 12.87 14.13
N GLU A 87 17.04 12.69 15.25
CA GLU A 87 18.36 12.08 15.29
C GLU A 87 18.35 10.67 14.68
N LEU A 88 17.37 9.82 14.99
CA LEU A 88 17.26 8.49 14.38
C LEU A 88 17.04 8.59 12.85
N SER A 89 16.15 9.48 12.42
CA SER A 89 15.80 9.63 10.99
C SER A 89 16.94 10.19 10.15
N GLN A 90 17.80 11.02 10.73
CA GLN A 90 18.97 11.61 10.07
C GLN A 90 20.23 10.76 10.22
N SER A 91 20.26 9.81 11.16
CA SER A 91 21.45 9.00 11.41
C SER A 91 21.70 7.98 10.30
N ASP A 92 22.97 7.85 9.89
CA ASP A 92 23.43 6.81 8.96
C ASP A 92 23.36 5.39 9.55
N MET A 93 23.03 5.27 10.84
CA MET A 93 22.88 3.98 11.54
C MET A 93 21.55 3.31 11.24
N PHE A 94 20.57 4.06 10.73
CA PHE A 94 19.28 3.51 10.37
C PHE A 94 19.35 2.88 8.98
N ASP A 95 18.75 1.70 8.80
CA ASP A 95 18.82 0.99 7.52
C ASP A 95 18.14 1.84 6.42
N PRO A 96 18.85 2.13 5.31
CA PRO A 96 18.31 2.93 4.21
C PRO A 96 16.96 2.40 3.67
N ARG A 97 16.74 1.09 3.73
CA ARG A 97 15.49 0.46 3.27
C ARG A 97 14.31 0.81 4.15
N LEU A 98 14.52 0.89 5.46
CA LEU A 98 13.51 1.34 6.40
C LEU A 98 13.34 2.86 6.35
N GLN A 99 14.43 3.59 6.10
CA GLN A 99 14.40 5.05 5.96
C GLN A 99 13.50 5.48 4.80
N ALA A 100 13.58 4.78 3.66
CA ALA A 100 12.69 5.01 2.50
C ALA A 100 11.21 4.70 2.78
N LYS A 101 10.90 4.00 3.87
CA LYS A 101 9.54 3.63 4.28
C LYS A 101 9.00 4.51 5.41
N ILE A 102 9.73 5.52 5.87
CA ILE A 102 9.23 6.47 6.86
C ILE A 102 8.11 7.30 6.24
N LEU A 103 6.91 7.18 6.80
CA LEU A 103 5.73 7.94 6.37
C LEU A 103 5.69 9.31 7.05
N ASN A 104 5.85 9.32 8.37
CA ASN A 104 5.88 10.56 9.14
C ASN A 104 6.60 10.38 10.49
N VAL A 105 6.97 11.52 11.06
CA VAL A 105 7.58 11.66 12.38
C VAL A 105 6.58 12.38 13.30
N VAL A 106 6.14 11.71 14.37
CA VAL A 106 5.05 12.21 15.24
C VAL A 106 5.60 12.60 16.61
N ASP A 107 5.20 13.77 17.09
CA ASP A 107 5.49 14.23 18.45
C ASP A 107 4.48 13.67 19.43
N VAL A 108 4.96 12.97 20.46
CA VAL A 108 4.13 12.47 21.56
C VAL A 108 4.67 12.94 22.90
N SER A 109 3.77 13.38 23.78
CA SER A 109 4.13 13.93 25.09
C SER A 109 4.57 12.86 26.10
N TYR A 110 4.09 11.62 25.93
CA TYR A 110 4.36 10.51 26.84
C TYR A 110 4.91 9.31 26.05
N GLY A 111 5.84 8.58 26.65
CA GLY A 111 6.39 7.34 26.09
C GLY A 111 5.58 6.09 26.45
N GLY A 112 6.08 4.92 26.03
CA GLY A 112 5.49 3.62 26.34
C GLY A 112 4.18 3.33 25.61
N GLU A 113 3.32 2.51 26.21
CA GLU A 113 2.06 2.04 25.61
C GLU A 113 1.01 3.15 25.49
N ASN A 114 0.98 4.10 26.43
CA ASN A 114 0.10 5.27 26.35
C ASN A 114 0.51 6.18 25.20
N GLY A 115 1.83 6.42 25.04
CA GLY A 115 2.39 7.15 23.92
C GLY A 115 2.11 6.48 22.58
N PHE A 116 2.13 5.15 22.54
CA PHE A 116 1.81 4.36 21.35
C PHE A 116 0.37 4.59 20.89
N ASN A 117 -0.60 4.61 21.81
CA ASN A 117 -2.00 4.88 21.47
C ASN A 117 -2.20 6.29 20.93
N HIS A 118 -1.57 7.27 21.56
CA HIS A 118 -1.66 8.64 21.10
C HIS A 118 -1.00 8.84 19.73
N ALA A 119 0.12 8.15 19.47
CA ALA A 119 0.76 8.15 18.15
C ALA A 119 -0.15 7.56 17.07
N ILE A 120 -0.90 6.49 17.38
CA ILE A 120 -1.86 5.87 16.45
C ILE A 120 -2.98 6.87 16.11
N GLU A 121 -3.53 7.55 17.12
CA GLU A 121 -4.60 8.54 16.93
C GLU A 121 -4.16 9.71 16.05
N LEU A 122 -3.00 10.31 16.35
CA LEU A 122 -2.43 11.40 15.54
C LEU A 122 -2.04 10.95 14.13
N SER A 123 -1.68 9.68 13.96
CA SER A 123 -1.30 9.13 12.65
C SER A 123 -2.49 8.66 11.81
N ALA A 124 -3.71 8.64 12.36
CA ALA A 124 -4.88 8.11 11.67
C ALA A 124 -5.18 8.84 10.35
N GLU A 125 -5.04 10.16 10.34
CA GLU A 125 -5.23 10.99 9.14
C GLU A 125 -4.17 10.71 8.06
N ILE A 126 -2.92 10.47 8.47
CA ILE A 126 -1.85 10.20 7.52
C ILE A 126 -2.03 8.80 6.93
N LEU A 127 -2.40 7.82 7.75
CA LEU A 127 -2.62 6.44 7.33
C LEU A 127 -3.81 6.31 6.36
N SER A 128 -4.88 7.09 6.54
CA SER A 128 -5.99 7.15 5.57
C SER A 128 -5.51 7.75 4.23
N ASN A 129 -4.68 8.79 4.30
CA ASN A 129 -4.08 9.40 3.12
C ASN A 129 -3.14 8.45 2.38
N VAL A 130 -2.42 7.53 3.04
CA VAL A 130 -1.52 6.59 2.33
C VAL A 130 -2.27 5.70 1.35
N LYS A 131 -3.43 5.13 1.74
CA LYS A 131 -4.26 4.31 0.84
C LYS A 131 -4.75 5.16 -0.34
N PHE A 132 -5.23 6.36 -0.05
CA PHE A 132 -5.69 7.30 -1.06
C PHE A 132 -4.57 7.72 -2.04
N ILE A 133 -3.35 7.95 -1.54
CA ILE A 133 -2.17 8.29 -2.35
C ILE A 133 -1.76 7.11 -3.24
N GLN A 134 -1.81 5.88 -2.71
CA GLN A 134 -1.53 4.67 -3.50
C GLN A 134 -2.57 4.48 -4.60
N GLU A 135 -3.87 4.58 -4.27
CA GLU A 135 -4.99 4.55 -5.22
C GLU A 135 -4.82 5.62 -6.32
N LYS A 136 -4.57 6.86 -5.92
CA LYS A 136 -4.35 7.99 -6.84
C LYS A 136 -3.16 7.74 -7.77
N ARG A 137 -2.06 7.20 -7.23
CA ARG A 137 -0.87 6.89 -8.03
C ARG A 137 -1.11 5.74 -9.00
N LEU A 138 -1.89 4.73 -8.60
CA LEU A 138 -2.25 3.60 -9.45
C LEU A 138 -3.10 4.07 -10.64
N ILE A 139 -4.17 4.81 -10.38
CA ILE A 139 -5.00 5.38 -11.45
C ILE A 139 -4.19 6.39 -12.28
N GLY A 140 -3.31 7.16 -11.66
CA GLY A 140 -2.42 8.08 -12.37
C GLY A 140 -1.55 7.37 -13.40
N LYS A 141 -0.99 6.21 -13.07
CA LYS A 141 -0.25 5.36 -14.03
C LYS A 141 -1.14 4.85 -15.16
N TYR A 142 -2.36 4.42 -14.83
CA TYR A 142 -3.34 3.99 -15.84
C TYR A 142 -3.66 5.11 -16.85
N PHE A 143 -3.91 6.32 -16.34
CA PHE A 143 -4.14 7.49 -17.21
C PHE A 143 -2.92 7.91 -18.01
N GLU A 144 -1.71 7.73 -17.45
CA GLU A 144 -0.47 8.00 -18.16
C GLU A 144 -0.31 7.06 -19.37
N GLU A 145 -0.58 5.75 -19.21
CA GLU A 145 -0.57 4.79 -20.32
C GLU A 145 -1.62 5.12 -21.40
N ILE A 146 -2.81 5.60 -21.01
CA ILE A 146 -3.81 6.10 -21.97
C ILE A 146 -3.29 7.33 -22.71
N SER A 147 -2.70 8.30 -21.98
CA SER A 147 -2.22 9.55 -22.56
C SER A 147 -1.02 9.38 -23.51
N GLN A 148 -0.24 8.31 -23.32
CA GLN A 148 0.92 7.99 -24.13
C GLN A 148 0.61 7.10 -25.35
N ASP A 149 -0.67 6.70 -25.53
CA ASP A 149 -1.13 5.83 -26.63
C ASP A 149 -0.27 4.55 -26.80
N THR A 150 0.22 3.99 -25.69
CA THR A 150 1.08 2.80 -25.71
C THR A 150 0.34 1.52 -26.06
N GLY A 151 -1.00 1.56 -26.08
CA GLY A 151 -1.88 0.41 -26.29
C GLY A 151 -1.77 -0.65 -25.18
N LYS A 152 -1.29 -0.26 -23.99
CA LYS A 152 -1.13 -1.15 -22.82
C LYS A 152 -2.22 -0.95 -21.77
N TYR A 153 -3.43 -0.62 -22.22
CA TYR A 153 -4.57 -0.43 -21.32
C TYR A 153 -5.80 -1.12 -21.90
N VAL A 154 -6.70 -1.51 -21.00
CA VAL A 154 -8.01 -2.07 -21.33
C VAL A 154 -9.06 -1.38 -20.46
N PHE A 155 -10.26 -1.26 -21.00
CA PHE A 155 -11.44 -0.75 -20.32
C PHE A 155 -12.67 -1.56 -20.73
N GLY A 156 -13.68 -1.62 -19.87
CA GLY A 156 -14.91 -2.36 -20.16
C GLY A 156 -14.83 -3.85 -19.81
N VAL A 157 -15.99 -4.45 -19.54
CA VAL A 157 -16.10 -5.84 -19.05
C VAL A 157 -15.61 -6.85 -20.08
N ASP A 158 -16.05 -6.72 -21.34
CA ASP A 158 -15.78 -7.71 -22.38
C ASP A 158 -14.29 -7.74 -22.75
N ASP A 159 -13.69 -6.56 -22.95
CA ASP A 159 -12.28 -6.45 -23.29
C ASP A 159 -11.39 -6.87 -22.11
N THR A 160 -11.76 -6.52 -20.86
CA THR A 160 -10.99 -6.96 -19.70
C THR A 160 -11.04 -8.47 -19.50
N LEU A 161 -12.17 -9.12 -19.76
CA LEU A 161 -12.29 -10.58 -19.73
C LEU A 161 -11.44 -11.24 -20.81
N LYS A 162 -11.51 -10.76 -22.06
CA LYS A 162 -10.65 -11.25 -23.16
C LYS A 162 -9.16 -11.10 -22.83
N ALA A 163 -8.75 -9.95 -22.30
CA ALA A 163 -7.36 -9.72 -21.88
C ALA A 163 -6.93 -10.60 -20.70
N LEU A 164 -7.87 -10.91 -19.80
CA LEU A 164 -7.64 -11.79 -18.66
C LEU A 164 -7.43 -13.25 -19.13
N GLU A 165 -8.23 -13.72 -20.08
CA GLU A 165 -8.07 -15.06 -20.70
C GLU A 165 -6.70 -15.21 -21.36
N MET A 166 -6.21 -14.16 -22.02
CA MET A 166 -4.86 -14.12 -22.60
C MET A 166 -3.74 -13.93 -21.56
N SER A 167 -4.07 -13.85 -20.27
CA SER A 167 -3.13 -13.58 -19.17
C SER A 167 -2.27 -12.32 -19.40
N ALA A 168 -2.83 -11.34 -20.13
CA ALA A 168 -2.11 -10.13 -20.55
C ALA A 168 -2.19 -9.00 -19.51
N VAL A 169 -3.12 -9.11 -18.55
CA VAL A 169 -3.39 -8.09 -17.54
C VAL A 169 -2.35 -8.16 -16.42
N GLU A 170 -1.66 -7.04 -16.17
CA GLU A 170 -0.75 -6.86 -15.04
C GLU A 170 -1.52 -6.42 -13.79
N ILE A 171 -2.35 -5.40 -13.92
CA ILE A 171 -3.13 -4.82 -12.83
C ILE A 171 -4.59 -4.73 -13.28
N LEU A 172 -5.52 -5.31 -12.52
CA LEU A 172 -6.96 -5.19 -12.73
C LEU A 172 -7.55 -4.23 -11.69
N ILE A 173 -8.31 -3.25 -12.15
CA ILE A 173 -8.98 -2.22 -11.37
C ILE A 173 -10.49 -2.40 -11.57
N GLU A 174 -11.22 -2.67 -10.49
CA GLU A 174 -12.68 -2.85 -10.53
C GLU A 174 -13.37 -2.04 -9.42
N GLN A 175 -14.52 -1.47 -9.76
CA GLN A 175 -15.50 -0.91 -8.84
C GLN A 175 -16.87 -1.52 -9.17
N GLU A 176 -17.58 -1.95 -8.14
CA GLU A 176 -18.93 -2.51 -8.24
C GLU A 176 -19.91 -1.46 -8.77
N ALA A 177 -20.32 -1.60 -10.04
CA ALA A 177 -21.58 -1.13 -10.58
C ALA A 177 -21.71 -1.58 -12.04
N ASP A 178 -22.31 -2.76 -12.30
CA ASP A 178 -23.21 -2.90 -13.46
C ASP A 178 -24.11 -4.14 -13.33
N GLN A 179 -25.42 -3.93 -13.54
CA GLN A 179 -26.48 -4.96 -13.54
C GLN A 179 -27.01 -5.24 -14.96
N SER A 180 -26.32 -4.83 -16.01
CA SER A 180 -26.85 -4.79 -17.37
C SER A 180 -26.72 -6.10 -18.18
N ASN A 181 -26.20 -7.19 -17.62
CA ASN A 181 -25.94 -8.42 -18.39
C ASN A 181 -27.07 -9.48 -18.32
N PHE A 182 -28.32 -9.08 -18.10
CA PHE A 182 -29.45 -10.02 -17.94
C PHE A 182 -30.47 -10.03 -19.09
N ARG A 183 -30.08 -9.67 -20.32
CA ARG A 183 -30.96 -9.85 -21.49
C ARG A 183 -30.20 -10.28 -22.73
N ASP A 184 -30.58 -11.44 -23.23
CA ASP A 184 -30.18 -11.99 -24.52
C ASP A 184 -30.92 -11.22 -25.65
N PRO A 185 -30.23 -10.61 -26.64
CA PRO A 185 -30.89 -9.79 -27.67
C PRO A 185 -31.68 -10.60 -28.70
N GLU A 186 -31.41 -11.91 -28.86
CA GLU A 186 -31.90 -12.67 -30.01
C GLU A 186 -33.13 -13.55 -29.76
N THR A 187 -33.33 -14.09 -28.56
CA THR A 187 -34.31 -15.18 -28.34
C THR A 187 -35.51 -14.82 -27.48
N SER A 188 -35.54 -13.65 -26.82
CA SER A 188 -36.64 -13.27 -25.90
C SER A 188 -37.01 -14.37 -24.89
N ALA A 189 -36.03 -15.22 -24.51
CA ALA A 189 -36.20 -16.26 -23.50
C ALA A 189 -35.65 -15.74 -22.16
N GLU A 190 -36.45 -15.85 -21.10
CA GLU A 190 -36.00 -15.58 -19.73
C GLU A 190 -35.10 -16.74 -19.29
N LEU A 191 -33.78 -16.52 -19.30
CA LEU A 191 -32.83 -17.48 -18.73
C LEU A 191 -32.97 -17.48 -17.20
N GLU A 192 -33.27 -18.63 -16.62
CA GLU A 192 -33.27 -18.81 -15.17
C GLU A 192 -31.83 -18.76 -14.64
N VAL A 193 -31.57 -17.83 -13.73
CA VAL A 193 -30.26 -17.67 -13.10
C VAL A 193 -30.03 -18.85 -12.15
N GLN A 194 -29.20 -19.82 -12.56
CA GLN A 194 -28.85 -20.97 -11.72
C GLN A 194 -28.02 -20.54 -10.51
N GLU A 195 -27.00 -19.72 -10.71
CA GLU A 195 -26.16 -19.16 -9.65
C GLU A 195 -25.75 -17.72 -10.00
N LYS A 196 -25.94 -16.80 -9.06
CA LYS A 196 -25.53 -15.41 -9.17
C LYS A 196 -24.32 -15.17 -8.27
N MET A 197 -23.13 -15.16 -8.84
CA MET A 197 -21.91 -14.74 -8.15
C MET A 197 -21.56 -13.30 -8.55
N PRO A 198 -21.23 -12.40 -7.61
CA PRO A 198 -20.70 -11.08 -7.92
C PRO A 198 -19.38 -11.21 -8.69
N LEU A 199 -19.22 -10.43 -9.76
CA LEU A 199 -18.01 -10.45 -10.59
C LEU A 199 -16.73 -10.16 -9.78
N LEU A 200 -16.84 -9.23 -8.82
CA LEU A 200 -15.79 -8.91 -7.85
C LEU A 200 -15.32 -10.13 -7.03
N GLU A 201 -16.27 -10.96 -6.60
CA GLU A 201 -15.99 -12.16 -5.82
C GLU A 201 -15.33 -13.24 -6.69
N TRP A 202 -15.76 -13.35 -7.94
CA TRP A 202 -15.12 -14.20 -8.92
C TRP A 202 -13.66 -13.78 -9.18
N PHE A 203 -13.41 -12.49 -9.42
CA PHE A 203 -12.05 -11.98 -9.60
C PHE A 203 -11.19 -12.21 -8.36
N ALA A 204 -11.71 -11.98 -7.15
CA ALA A 204 -10.97 -12.21 -5.90
C ALA A 204 -10.54 -13.68 -5.71
N ASN A 205 -11.26 -14.64 -6.30
CA ASN A 205 -10.92 -16.05 -6.24
C ASN A 205 -9.95 -16.46 -7.36
N GLU A 206 -10.16 -15.95 -8.58
CA GLU A 206 -9.52 -16.47 -9.79
C GLU A 206 -8.32 -15.65 -10.28
N TYR A 207 -8.11 -14.41 -9.79
CA TYR A 207 -7.02 -13.51 -10.25
C TYR A 207 -5.63 -14.18 -10.24
N LYS A 208 -5.36 -15.04 -9.24
CA LYS A 208 -4.06 -15.74 -9.13
C LYS A 208 -3.81 -16.71 -10.27
N ARG A 209 -4.85 -17.29 -10.87
CA ARG A 209 -4.71 -18.23 -11.99
C ARG A 209 -4.27 -17.52 -13.26
N PHE A 210 -4.75 -16.31 -13.47
CA PHE A 210 -4.41 -15.46 -14.60
C PHE A 210 -3.09 -14.68 -14.41
N GLY A 211 -2.52 -14.74 -13.21
CA GLY A 211 -1.27 -14.05 -12.89
C GLY A 211 -1.41 -12.52 -12.83
N CYS A 212 -2.62 -11.98 -12.78
CA CYS A 212 -2.84 -10.54 -12.62
C CYS A 212 -2.73 -10.13 -11.15
N SER A 213 -2.48 -8.85 -10.90
CA SER A 213 -2.60 -8.22 -9.59
C SER A 213 -3.92 -7.46 -9.52
N LEU A 214 -4.80 -7.84 -8.61
CA LEU A 214 -6.11 -7.19 -8.44
C LEU A 214 -5.98 -6.06 -7.41
N GLU A 215 -6.38 -4.85 -7.79
CA GLU A 215 -6.34 -3.67 -6.94
C GLU A 215 -7.72 -2.98 -6.95
N PHE A 216 -8.33 -2.82 -5.77
CA PHE A 216 -9.61 -2.14 -5.64
C PHE A 216 -9.42 -0.64 -5.48
N VAL A 217 -10.22 0.15 -6.20
CA VAL A 217 -10.15 1.60 -6.12
C VAL A 217 -11.52 2.22 -5.86
N THR A 218 -11.53 3.34 -5.15
CA THR A 218 -12.74 4.05 -4.78
C THR A 218 -12.93 5.35 -5.59
N ASN A 219 -14.18 5.78 -5.75
CA ASN A 219 -14.55 7.04 -6.40
C ASN A 219 -14.26 8.32 -5.57
N LYS A 220 -13.56 8.21 -4.44
CA LYS A 220 -13.29 9.35 -3.54
C LYS A 220 -12.33 10.37 -4.15
N SER A 221 -11.43 9.93 -5.02
CA SER A 221 -10.50 10.82 -5.74
C SER A 221 -11.14 11.38 -7.00
N GLN A 222 -10.63 12.53 -7.48
CA GLN A 222 -11.07 13.09 -8.76
C GLN A 222 -10.76 12.11 -9.91
N GLU A 223 -9.59 11.48 -9.85
CA GLU A 223 -9.13 10.47 -10.79
C GLU A 223 -10.01 9.21 -10.73
N GLY A 224 -10.38 8.74 -9.53
CA GLY A 224 -11.29 7.60 -9.36
C GLY A 224 -12.70 7.89 -9.86
N SER A 225 -13.20 9.10 -9.61
CA SER A 225 -14.48 9.56 -10.18
C SER A 225 -14.46 9.62 -11.71
N GLN A 226 -13.35 10.04 -12.32
CA GLN A 226 -13.17 10.01 -13.78
C GLN A 226 -13.08 8.59 -14.30
N PHE A 227 -12.35 7.70 -13.60
CA PHE A 227 -12.24 6.30 -13.96
C PHE A 227 -13.61 5.61 -14.00
N CYS A 228 -14.45 5.83 -12.98
CA CYS A 228 -15.79 5.26 -12.93
C CYS A 228 -16.72 5.80 -14.01
N ARG A 229 -16.72 7.13 -14.22
CA ARG A 229 -17.61 7.76 -15.21
C ARG A 229 -17.16 7.54 -16.65
N GLY A 230 -15.86 7.39 -16.88
CA GLY A 230 -15.28 7.25 -18.22
C GLY A 230 -15.16 5.81 -18.69
N PHE A 231 -14.87 4.87 -17.79
CA PHE A 231 -14.49 3.49 -18.14
C PHE A 231 -15.37 2.42 -17.46
N GLY A 232 -16.54 2.80 -16.94
CA GLY A 232 -17.48 1.85 -16.34
C GLY A 232 -16.98 1.21 -15.04
N GLY A 233 -15.95 1.77 -14.41
CA GLY A 233 -15.40 1.25 -13.16
C GLY A 233 -14.56 -0.01 -13.31
N ILE A 234 -14.31 -0.51 -14.53
CA ILE A 234 -13.48 -1.70 -14.78
C ILE A 234 -12.42 -1.39 -15.83
N GLY A 235 -11.17 -1.71 -15.51
CA GLY A 235 -10.04 -1.49 -16.42
C GLY A 235 -8.79 -2.20 -15.96
N GLY A 236 -7.80 -2.27 -16.83
CA GLY A 236 -6.54 -2.91 -16.49
C GLY A 236 -5.35 -2.35 -17.25
N ILE A 237 -4.18 -2.47 -16.63
CA ILE A 237 -2.89 -2.19 -17.27
C ILE A 237 -2.37 -3.51 -17.83
N LEU A 238 -2.02 -3.53 -19.11
CA LEU A 238 -1.48 -4.71 -19.79
C LEU A 238 0.04 -4.76 -19.67
N ARG A 239 0.60 -5.98 -19.61
CA ARG A 239 2.04 -6.22 -19.59
C ARG A 239 2.72 -5.87 -20.92
N TYR A 240 2.00 -6.04 -22.02
CA TYR A 240 2.44 -5.79 -23.38
C TYR A 240 1.34 -5.11 -24.18
N GLN A 241 1.72 -4.45 -25.27
CA GLN A 241 0.77 -3.78 -26.15
C GLN A 241 -0.13 -4.85 -26.79
N LEU A 242 -1.44 -4.65 -26.68
CA LEU A 242 -2.44 -5.53 -27.27
C LEU A 242 -3.36 -4.69 -28.13
N ASP A 243 -3.52 -5.07 -29.39
CA ASP A 243 -4.43 -4.39 -30.29
C ASP A 243 -5.81 -5.04 -30.16
N MET A 244 -6.69 -4.44 -29.35
CA MET A 244 -8.04 -4.97 -29.12
C MET A 244 -8.92 -4.91 -30.37
N ARG A 245 -8.63 -3.97 -31.28
CA ARG A 245 -9.39 -3.77 -32.53
C ARG A 245 -9.35 -4.99 -33.45
N THR A 246 -8.25 -5.72 -33.47
CA THR A 246 -8.13 -6.94 -34.29
C THR A 246 -8.98 -8.10 -33.79
N TYR A 247 -9.47 -8.06 -32.55
CA TYR A 247 -10.27 -9.15 -31.98
C TYR A 247 -11.77 -8.97 -32.17
N ASP A 248 -12.26 -7.74 -32.34
CA ASP A 248 -13.67 -7.51 -32.73
C ASP A 248 -13.93 -7.96 -34.17
N GLU A 249 -12.92 -7.91 -35.05
CA GLU A 249 -13.03 -8.42 -36.43
C GLU A 249 -13.08 -9.95 -36.51
N LEU A 250 -12.59 -10.67 -35.49
CA LEU A 250 -12.62 -12.13 -35.44
C LEU A 250 -13.92 -12.69 -34.85
N SER A 251 -14.62 -11.94 -33.98
CA SER A 251 -15.89 -12.40 -33.41
C SER A 251 -17.05 -12.39 -34.41
N ASP A 252 -16.98 -11.52 -35.42
CA ASP A 252 -18.00 -11.42 -36.47
C ASP A 252 -17.74 -12.34 -37.68
N GLY A 253 -16.65 -13.13 -37.66
CA GLY A 253 -16.10 -13.80 -38.85
C GLY A 253 -16.18 -15.33 -38.91
N GLU A 254 -16.47 -16.06 -37.83
CA GLU A 254 -16.52 -17.54 -37.85
C GLU A 254 -17.95 -18.09 -37.81
N VAL A 255 -18.73 -17.77 -38.84
CA VAL A 255 -19.80 -18.68 -39.29
C VAL A 255 -19.14 -19.70 -40.21
N TYR A 256 -18.75 -20.86 -39.68
CA TYR A 256 -18.50 -22.03 -40.52
C TYR A 256 -19.84 -22.44 -41.14
N GLU A 257 -20.14 -21.94 -42.35
CA GLU A 257 -21.07 -22.61 -43.26
C GLU A 257 -20.41 -23.93 -43.70
N ASP A 258 -20.60 -25.00 -42.93
CA ASP A 258 -20.48 -26.34 -43.48
C ASP A 258 -21.72 -26.59 -44.36
N SER A 259 -21.59 -26.24 -45.63
CA SER A 259 -22.49 -26.65 -46.72
C SER A 259 -21.78 -27.69 -47.61
N ASP A 260 -22.06 -28.96 -47.34
CA ASP A 260 -22.40 -30.06 -48.29
C ASP A 260 -22.11 -31.46 -47.68
#